data_AF-A0A7Y5SCH2-F1
#
_entry.id   AF-A0A7Y5SCH2-F1
#
_cell.length_a   1.000
_cell.length_b   1.000
_cell.length_c   1.000
_cell.angle_alpha   90.00
_cell.angle_beta   90.00
_cell.angle_gamma   90.00
#
_symmetry.space_group_name_H-M   'P 1'
#
loop_
_entity.id
_entity.type
_entity.pdbx_description
1 polymer ?
#
loop_
_entity_poly.entity_id
_entity_poly.type
_entity_poly.pdbx_seq_one_letter_code
_entity_poly.pdbx_strand_id
1 'polypeptide(L)'
;MLARVHALADKLIYDVAMARYLAATLPKNGLERKIPGGWTVRQLIGHLGDAQARYAAALANVLAGEPPFPGGFDPERQNSAAAPAFASARLPALLESLDQTRSSLLDLMGSFSPAQLEMPFSHGLSLIEALGAWSGHIEGHALDVIDAVPELGRDPMVLNWVLYADYTADPGRLVRQQRLLEAVREHFGEDAPGAGDEDFEDEEES
;
A
#
# COMPACT_ATOMS: atom_id res chain seq x y z
N MET A 1 -20.91 11.76 -5.23
CA MET A 1 -19.62 11.16 -5.61
C MET A 1 -19.88 9.74 -6.09
N LEU A 2 -19.23 9.28 -7.17
CA LEU A 2 -19.41 7.91 -7.68
C LEU A 2 -18.97 6.89 -6.62
N ALA A 3 -19.74 5.81 -6.42
CA ALA A 3 -19.44 4.78 -5.41
C ALA A 3 -18.00 4.23 -5.49
N ARG A 4 -17.45 4.15 -6.71
CA ARG A 4 -16.07 3.74 -6.96
C ARG A 4 -15.04 4.71 -6.35
N VAL A 5 -15.26 6.02 -6.37
CA VAL A 5 -14.35 7.00 -5.76
C VAL A 5 -14.35 6.88 -4.24
N HIS A 6 -15.52 6.65 -3.63
CA HIS A 6 -15.59 6.38 -2.18
C HIS A 6 -14.79 5.12 -1.82
N ALA A 7 -14.96 4.01 -2.55
CA ALA A 7 -14.20 2.79 -2.29
C ALA A 7 -12.68 3.01 -2.40
N LEU A 8 -12.23 3.80 -3.39
CA LEU A 8 -10.81 4.16 -3.53
C LEU A 8 -10.31 5.06 -2.39
N ALA A 9 -11.14 6.00 -1.93
CA ALA A 9 -10.84 6.87 -0.80
C ALA A 9 -10.73 6.08 0.51
N ASP A 10 -11.68 5.18 0.77
CA ASP A 10 -11.68 4.30 1.94
C ASP A 10 -10.45 3.39 1.93
N LYS A 11 -10.10 2.82 0.77
CA LYS A 11 -8.89 2.04 0.60
C LYS A 11 -7.63 2.85 0.90
N LEU A 12 -7.52 4.08 0.37
CA LEU A 12 -6.39 4.96 0.64
C LEU A 12 -6.26 5.29 2.14
N ILE A 13 -7.38 5.55 2.82
CA ILE A 13 -7.40 5.77 4.28
C ILE A 13 -6.86 4.54 5.01
N TYR A 14 -7.36 3.36 4.67
CA TYR A 14 -6.95 2.11 5.27
C TYR A 14 -5.45 1.81 5.03
N ASP A 15 -4.97 1.94 3.79
CA ASP A 15 -3.58 1.65 3.45
C ASP A 15 -2.61 2.61 4.14
N VAL A 16 -2.93 3.90 4.23
CA VAL A 16 -2.10 4.86 4.97
C VAL A 16 -2.11 4.55 6.47
N ALA A 17 -3.25 4.15 7.04
CA ALA A 17 -3.31 3.72 8.43
C ALA A 17 -2.45 2.48 8.67
N MET A 18 -2.47 1.51 7.75
CA MET A 18 -1.65 0.31 7.84
C MET A 18 -0.15 0.60 7.65
N ALA A 19 0.24 1.50 6.76
CA ALA A 19 1.63 1.93 6.63
C ALA A 19 2.15 2.60 7.93
N ARG A 20 1.29 3.39 8.59
CA ARG A 20 1.62 4.00 9.90
C ARG A 20 1.75 2.96 10.99
N TYR A 21 0.79 2.02 11.06
CA TYR A 21 0.82 0.91 12.01
C TYR A 21 2.12 0.13 11.86
N LEU A 22 2.44 -0.29 10.64
CA LEU A 22 3.66 -0.99 10.31
C LEU A 22 4.90 -0.23 10.79
N ALA A 23 4.97 1.07 10.49
CA ALA A 23 6.11 1.90 10.88
C ALA A 23 6.27 2.02 12.41
N ALA A 24 5.15 2.01 13.14
CA ALA A 24 5.13 2.08 14.61
C ALA A 24 5.48 0.75 15.28
N THR A 25 5.26 -0.39 14.61
CA THR A 25 5.54 -1.74 15.13
C THR A 25 6.90 -2.30 14.71
N LEU A 26 7.67 -1.54 13.91
CA LEU A 26 9.01 -1.95 13.52
C LEU A 26 9.89 -2.29 14.74
N PRO A 27 10.67 -3.39 14.68
CA PRO A 27 11.62 -3.72 15.73
C PRO A 27 12.73 -2.65 15.79
N LYS A 28 13.55 -2.72 16.84
CA LYS A 28 14.76 -1.90 16.94
C LYS A 28 15.62 -2.09 15.68
N ASN A 29 16.00 -0.96 15.06
CA ASN A 29 16.71 -0.88 13.78
C ASN A 29 15.91 -1.32 12.53
N GLY A 30 14.58 -1.53 12.64
CA GLY A 30 13.74 -1.93 11.52
C GLY A 30 13.74 -0.92 10.36
N LEU A 31 13.89 0.37 10.68
CA LEU A 31 13.96 1.46 9.70
C LEU A 31 15.21 1.39 8.83
N GLU A 32 16.30 0.82 9.34
CA GLU A 32 17.60 0.73 8.68
C GLU A 32 17.75 -0.55 7.85
N ARG A 33 16.83 -1.51 8.01
CA ARG A 33 16.85 -2.75 7.24
C ARG A 33 16.62 -2.49 5.76
N LYS A 34 17.27 -3.30 4.93
CA LYS A 34 17.26 -3.15 3.48
C LYS A 34 16.12 -3.95 2.87
N ILE A 35 15.34 -3.30 2.03
CA ILE A 35 14.31 -3.93 1.21
C ILE A 35 14.90 -4.40 -0.13
N PRO A 36 14.22 -5.28 -0.89
CA PRO A 36 14.56 -5.54 -2.28
C PRO A 36 14.74 -4.23 -3.06
N GLY A 37 15.84 -4.10 -3.82
CA GLY A 37 16.21 -2.85 -4.49
C GLY A 37 17.21 -1.96 -3.72
N GLY A 38 17.58 -2.32 -2.49
CA GLY A 38 18.71 -1.72 -1.77
C GLY A 38 18.40 -0.44 -0.99
N TRP A 39 17.16 0.03 -1.03
CA TRP A 39 16.66 1.07 -0.13
C TRP A 39 16.49 0.53 1.29
N THR A 40 16.50 1.43 2.27
CA THR A 40 16.07 1.10 3.63
C THR A 40 14.55 1.21 3.77
N VAL A 41 13.96 0.56 4.78
CA VAL A 41 12.54 0.75 5.12
C VAL A 41 12.21 2.24 5.36
N ARG A 42 13.13 3.01 5.96
CA ARG A 42 13.00 4.47 6.10
C ARG A 42 12.84 5.17 4.76
N GLN A 43 13.70 4.85 3.80
CA GLN A 43 13.64 5.44 2.47
C GLN A 43 12.34 5.06 1.74
N LEU A 44 11.87 3.83 1.93
CA LEU A 44 10.59 3.40 1.40
C LEU A 44 9.42 4.20 1.99
N ILE A 45 9.37 4.42 3.31
CA ILE A 45 8.31 5.25 3.93
C ILE A 45 8.34 6.67 3.37
N GLY A 46 9.52 7.26 3.21
CA GLY A 46 9.67 8.57 2.56
C GLY A 46 9.20 8.58 1.11
N HIS A 47 9.51 7.53 0.36
CA HIS A 47 9.02 7.32 -1.01
C HIS A 47 7.49 7.27 -1.09
N LEU A 48 6.82 6.58 -0.15
CA LEU A 48 5.35 6.53 -0.15
C LEU A 48 4.74 7.93 -0.04
N GLY A 49 5.25 8.76 0.89
CA GLY A 49 4.79 10.14 1.04
C GLY A 49 5.10 11.01 -0.18
N ASP A 50 6.33 10.94 -0.69
CA ASP A 50 6.73 11.71 -1.87
C ASP A 50 5.95 11.33 -3.14
N ALA A 51 5.74 10.04 -3.36
CA ALA A 51 5.01 9.55 -4.52
C ALA A 51 3.52 9.96 -4.43
N GLN A 52 2.92 9.93 -3.22
CA GLN A 52 1.59 10.52 -3.00
C GLN A 52 1.55 12.03 -3.25
N ALA A 53 2.56 12.78 -2.81
CA ALA A 53 2.64 14.22 -3.05
C ALA A 53 2.69 14.53 -4.56
N ARG A 54 3.52 13.80 -5.31
CA ARG A 54 3.61 13.91 -6.77
C ARG A 54 2.28 13.57 -7.44
N TYR A 55 1.61 12.52 -6.97
CA TYR A 55 0.31 12.14 -7.52
C TYR A 55 -0.77 13.19 -7.22
N ALA A 56 -0.79 13.75 -6.00
CA ALA A 56 -1.68 14.86 -5.64
C ALA A 56 -1.44 16.09 -6.53
N ALA A 57 -0.17 16.46 -6.77
CA ALA A 57 0.15 17.54 -7.70
C ALA A 57 -0.36 17.25 -9.12
N ALA A 58 -0.25 16.00 -9.59
CA ALA A 58 -0.78 15.60 -10.88
C ALA A 58 -2.30 15.71 -10.98
N LEU A 59 -3.04 15.32 -9.94
CA LEU A 59 -4.49 15.51 -9.86
C LEU A 59 -4.87 17.00 -9.85
N ALA A 60 -4.13 17.82 -9.09
CA ALA A 60 -4.35 19.26 -9.05
C ALA A 60 -4.14 19.92 -10.42
N ASN A 61 -3.13 19.51 -11.17
CA ASN A 61 -2.90 19.97 -12.54
C ASN A 61 -4.10 19.65 -13.45
N VAL A 62 -4.63 18.42 -13.36
CA VAL A 62 -5.81 18.03 -14.16
C VAL A 62 -7.04 18.88 -13.82
N LEU A 63 -7.27 19.18 -12.53
CA LEU A 63 -8.35 20.09 -12.12
C LEU A 63 -8.15 21.51 -12.68
N ALA A 64 -6.91 21.95 -12.82
CA ALA A 64 -6.56 23.24 -13.43
C ALA A 64 -6.62 23.22 -14.97
N GLY A 65 -6.89 22.07 -15.60
CA GLY A 65 -6.87 21.92 -17.07
C GLY A 65 -5.47 21.79 -17.66
N GLU A 66 -4.46 21.50 -16.83
CA GLU A 66 -3.07 21.31 -17.21
C GLU A 66 -2.73 19.82 -17.38
N PRO A 67 -1.65 19.48 -18.12
CA PRO A 67 -1.15 18.12 -18.16
C PRO A 67 -0.79 17.61 -16.75
N PRO A 68 -1.10 16.34 -16.41
CA PRO A 68 -0.85 15.81 -15.06
C PRO A 68 0.63 15.88 -14.67
N PHE A 69 1.54 15.61 -15.62
CA PHE A 69 2.98 15.65 -15.40
C PHE A 69 3.65 16.64 -16.38
N PRO A 70 3.75 17.93 -16.01
CA PRO A 70 4.46 18.92 -16.82
C PRO A 70 5.92 18.51 -17.01
N GLY A 71 6.36 18.36 -18.26
CA GLY A 71 7.71 17.88 -18.59
C GLY A 71 7.89 16.36 -18.60
N GLY A 72 6.81 15.59 -18.41
CA GLY A 72 6.80 14.12 -18.51
C GLY A 72 6.89 13.40 -17.16
N PHE A 73 6.68 12.09 -17.20
CA PHE A 73 6.73 11.21 -16.03
C PHE A 73 7.92 10.25 -16.15
N ASP A 74 8.88 10.39 -15.23
CA ASP A 74 10.04 9.50 -15.09
C ASP A 74 10.17 9.09 -13.62
N PRO A 75 9.50 8.00 -13.21
CA PRO A 75 9.46 7.60 -11.81
C PRO A 75 10.85 7.22 -11.31
N GLU A 76 11.70 6.59 -12.13
CA GLU A 76 13.02 6.13 -11.68
C GLU A 76 13.98 7.28 -11.40
N ARG A 77 14.00 8.28 -12.28
CA ARG A 77 14.80 9.49 -12.04
C ARG A 77 14.30 10.23 -10.80
N GLN A 78 12.99 10.37 -10.64
CA GLN A 78 12.39 11.06 -9.49
C GLN A 78 12.68 10.32 -8.17
N ASN A 79 12.49 9.00 -8.16
CA ASN A 79 12.76 8.12 -7.02
C ASN A 79 14.23 8.17 -6.62
N SER A 80 15.15 8.07 -7.59
CA SER A 80 16.60 8.13 -7.35
C SER A 80 17.05 9.48 -6.81
N ALA A 81 16.40 10.57 -7.24
CA ALA A 81 16.70 11.92 -6.76
C ALA A 81 16.20 12.17 -5.32
N ALA A 82 15.03 11.62 -4.96
CA ALA A 82 14.40 11.84 -3.65
C ALA A 82 14.95 10.92 -2.55
N ALA A 83 15.27 9.66 -2.88
CA ALA A 83 15.66 8.64 -1.90
C ALA A 83 16.83 9.02 -0.96
N PRO A 84 17.87 9.77 -1.38
CA PRO A 84 18.94 10.22 -0.48
C PRO A 84 18.44 11.11 0.66
N ALA A 85 17.45 11.98 0.41
CA ALA A 85 16.91 12.88 1.42
C ALA A 85 16.20 12.12 2.56
N PHE A 86 15.64 10.94 2.26
CA PHE A 86 14.94 10.13 3.25
C PHE A 86 15.86 9.28 4.13
N ALA A 87 17.14 9.09 3.74
CA ALA A 87 18.06 8.21 4.45
C ALA A 87 18.32 8.64 5.91
N SER A 88 18.23 9.94 6.21
CA SER A 88 18.41 10.50 7.56
C SER A 88 17.16 11.17 8.12
N ALA A 89 16.03 11.13 7.38
CA ALA A 89 14.80 11.78 7.80
C ALA A 89 14.21 11.10 9.05
N ARG A 90 13.69 11.92 9.97
CA ARG A 90 13.05 11.43 11.19
C ARG A 90 11.72 10.77 10.86
N LEU A 91 11.44 9.60 11.44
CA LEU A 91 10.20 8.86 11.18
C LEU A 91 8.93 9.71 11.39
N PRO A 92 8.79 10.51 12.49
CA PRO A 92 7.62 11.36 12.65
C PRO A 92 7.37 12.32 11.49
N ALA A 93 8.43 12.90 10.91
CA ALA A 93 8.30 13.81 9.77
C ALA A 93 7.88 13.08 8.49
N LEU A 94 8.36 11.84 8.29
CA LEU A 94 7.93 11.01 7.16
C LEU A 94 6.45 10.62 7.26
N LEU A 95 6.00 10.25 8.47
CA LEU A 95 4.60 9.88 8.72
C LEU A 95 3.66 11.09 8.64
N GLU A 96 4.12 12.27 9.09
CA GLU A 96 3.39 13.52 8.93
C GLU A 96 3.23 13.88 7.46
N SER A 97 4.29 13.76 6.66
CA SER A 97 4.22 13.96 5.21
C SER A 97 3.18 13.03 4.57
N LEU A 98 3.16 11.75 4.96
CA LEU A 98 2.19 10.77 4.45
C LEU A 98 0.74 11.12 4.82
N ASP A 99 0.50 11.61 6.04
CA ASP A 99 -0.84 12.05 6.45
C ASP A 99 -1.30 13.29 5.69
N GLN A 100 -0.42 14.27 5.50
CA GLN A 100 -0.71 15.49 4.77
C GLN A 100 -1.05 15.18 3.31
N THR A 101 -0.27 14.31 2.66
CA THR A 101 -0.52 13.91 1.26
C THR A 101 -1.77 13.08 1.12
N ARG A 102 -2.10 12.19 2.08
CA ARG A 102 -3.39 11.50 2.14
C ARG A 102 -4.55 12.49 2.14
N SER A 103 -4.53 13.47 3.06
CA SER A 103 -5.60 14.46 3.16
C SER A 103 -5.78 15.24 1.86
N SER A 104 -4.68 15.71 1.26
CA SER A 104 -4.72 16.40 -0.04
C SER A 104 -5.30 15.52 -1.15
N LEU A 105 -4.94 14.23 -1.21
CA LEU A 105 -5.48 13.30 -2.20
C LEU A 105 -7.00 13.10 -2.03
N LEU A 106 -7.47 12.95 -0.79
CA LEU A 106 -8.90 12.78 -0.51
C LEU A 106 -9.71 14.02 -0.94
N ASP A 107 -9.22 15.22 -0.64
CA ASP A 107 -9.85 16.48 -1.06
C ASP A 107 -9.91 16.59 -2.58
N LEU A 108 -8.82 16.24 -3.28
CA LEU A 108 -8.75 16.25 -4.74
C LEU A 108 -9.67 15.21 -5.37
N MET A 109 -9.71 13.98 -4.85
CA MET A 109 -10.61 12.93 -5.29
C MET A 109 -12.08 13.36 -5.18
N GLY A 110 -12.43 14.08 -4.11
CA GLY A 110 -13.78 14.60 -3.92
C GLY A 110 -14.16 15.77 -4.82
N SER A 111 -13.18 16.40 -5.49
CA SER A 111 -13.37 17.59 -6.32
C SER A 111 -13.67 17.28 -7.79
N PHE A 112 -13.42 16.05 -8.25
CA PHE A 112 -13.69 15.67 -9.64
C PHE A 112 -15.17 15.38 -9.89
N SER A 113 -15.69 15.93 -10.99
CA SER A 113 -16.99 15.53 -11.53
C SER A 113 -16.93 14.14 -12.19
N PRO A 114 -18.07 13.44 -12.34
CA PRO A 114 -18.13 12.16 -13.05
C PRO A 114 -17.51 12.19 -14.45
N ALA A 115 -17.75 13.27 -15.21
CA ALA A 115 -17.18 13.39 -16.56
C ALA A 115 -15.66 13.54 -16.54
N GLN A 116 -15.11 14.23 -15.53
CA GLN A 116 -13.66 14.40 -15.41
C GLN A 116 -12.95 13.09 -15.03
N LEU A 117 -13.61 12.21 -14.28
CA LEU A 117 -13.07 10.92 -13.88
C LEU A 117 -12.85 9.96 -15.07
N GLU A 118 -13.61 10.15 -16.16
CA GLU A 118 -13.46 9.38 -17.39
C GLU A 118 -12.44 9.99 -18.37
N MET A 119 -11.86 11.16 -18.07
CA MET A 119 -10.87 11.79 -18.94
C MET A 119 -9.55 11.02 -18.95
N PRO A 120 -8.81 11.04 -20.07
CA PRO A 120 -7.47 10.46 -20.13
C PRO A 120 -6.53 11.09 -19.10
N PHE A 121 -5.72 10.26 -18.45
CA PHE A 121 -4.74 10.71 -17.44
C PHE A 121 -3.31 10.35 -17.84
N SER A 122 -2.91 9.08 -17.68
CA SER A 122 -1.55 8.62 -17.99
C SER A 122 -1.57 7.18 -18.46
N HIS A 123 -0.59 6.78 -19.29
CA HIS A 123 -0.42 5.40 -19.75
C HIS A 123 -1.67 4.79 -20.41
N GLY A 124 -2.49 5.62 -21.06
CA GLY A 124 -3.73 5.18 -21.72
C GLY A 124 -4.91 4.91 -20.77
N LEU A 125 -4.75 5.14 -19.46
CA LEU A 125 -5.81 5.01 -18.48
C LEU A 125 -6.64 6.30 -18.36
N SER A 126 -7.93 6.15 -18.10
CA SER A 126 -8.75 7.23 -17.56
C SER A 126 -8.31 7.59 -16.14
N LEU A 127 -8.74 8.76 -15.65
CA LEU A 127 -8.39 9.21 -14.30
C LEU A 127 -8.87 8.23 -13.22
N ILE A 128 -10.08 7.67 -13.34
CA ILE A 128 -10.60 6.70 -12.37
C ILE A 128 -9.84 5.37 -12.39
N GLU A 129 -9.38 4.94 -13.57
CA GLU A 129 -8.52 3.74 -13.69
C GLU A 129 -7.14 3.99 -13.12
N ALA A 130 -6.56 5.16 -13.37
CA ALA A 130 -5.28 5.56 -12.80
C ALA A 130 -5.34 5.66 -11.26
N LEU A 131 -6.43 6.19 -10.70
CA LEU A 131 -6.68 6.20 -9.24
C LEU A 131 -6.79 4.77 -8.69
N GLY A 132 -7.46 3.88 -9.42
CA GLY A 132 -7.52 2.46 -9.10
C GLY A 132 -6.14 1.82 -9.04
N ALA A 133 -5.34 1.95 -10.10
CA ALA A 133 -3.97 1.43 -10.15
C ALA A 133 -3.09 2.03 -9.05
N TRP A 134 -3.22 3.34 -8.80
CA TRP A 134 -2.49 4.04 -7.74
C TRP A 134 -2.86 3.56 -6.33
N SER A 135 -4.13 3.21 -6.10
CA SER A 135 -4.60 2.73 -4.79
C SER A 135 -3.94 1.43 -4.34
N GLY A 136 -3.32 0.65 -5.24
CA GLY A 136 -2.52 -0.52 -4.91
C GLY A 136 -1.04 -0.22 -4.60
N HIS A 137 -0.62 1.06 -4.61
CA HIS A 137 0.79 1.43 -4.48
C HIS A 137 1.37 1.10 -3.10
N ILE A 138 0.67 1.49 -2.03
CA ILE A 138 1.14 1.30 -0.65
C ILE A 138 1.17 -0.20 -0.30
N GLU A 139 0.06 -0.91 -0.52
CA GLU A 139 -0.01 -2.35 -0.26
C GLU A 139 0.99 -3.14 -1.13
N GLY A 140 1.29 -2.64 -2.33
CA GLY A 140 2.32 -3.19 -3.21
C GLY A 140 3.71 -3.24 -2.58
N HIS A 141 3.99 -2.34 -1.64
CA HIS A 141 5.25 -2.30 -0.90
C HIS A 141 5.20 -2.99 0.47
N ALA A 142 4.04 -3.44 0.94
CA ALA A 142 3.93 -4.11 2.23
C ALA A 142 4.77 -5.40 2.26
N LEU A 143 4.76 -6.18 1.18
CA LEU A 143 5.61 -7.37 1.03
C LEU A 143 7.10 -7.02 1.04
N ASP A 144 7.52 -5.87 0.51
CA ASP A 144 8.92 -5.44 0.53
C ASP A 144 9.41 -5.19 1.96
N VAL A 145 8.52 -4.65 2.80
CA VAL A 145 8.82 -4.45 4.22
C VAL A 145 8.80 -5.76 4.98
N ILE A 146 7.87 -6.67 4.71
CA ILE A 146 7.84 -8.00 5.34
C ILE A 146 9.10 -8.80 5.00
N ASP A 147 9.57 -8.76 3.76
CA ASP A 147 10.81 -9.43 3.36
C ASP A 147 12.04 -8.87 4.11
N ALA A 148 12.08 -7.56 4.36
CA ALA A 148 13.13 -6.92 5.14
C ALA A 148 12.97 -7.11 6.66
N VAL A 149 11.73 -7.28 7.13
CA VAL A 149 11.35 -7.36 8.53
C VAL A 149 10.39 -8.53 8.74
N PRO A 150 10.89 -9.79 8.70
CA PRO A 150 10.03 -10.98 8.74
C PRO A 150 9.19 -11.10 10.02
N GLU A 151 9.59 -10.42 11.09
CA GLU A 151 8.82 -10.33 12.33
C GLU A 151 7.40 -9.78 12.12
N LEU A 152 7.22 -8.88 11.14
CA LEU A 152 5.91 -8.33 10.79
C LEU A 152 5.01 -9.36 10.10
N GLY A 153 5.58 -10.42 9.50
CA GLY A 153 4.83 -11.54 8.92
C GLY A 153 4.11 -12.40 9.95
N ARG A 154 4.17 -12.05 11.24
CA ARG A 154 3.44 -12.70 12.34
C ARG A 154 2.44 -11.77 13.01
N ASP A 155 2.40 -10.50 12.61
CA ASP A 155 1.46 -9.52 13.15
C ASP A 155 0.08 -9.73 12.51
N PRO A 156 -0.98 -10.01 13.29
CA PRO A 156 -2.30 -10.29 12.74
C PRO A 156 -2.89 -9.15 11.91
N MET A 157 -2.61 -7.89 12.27
CA MET A 157 -3.11 -6.74 11.50
C MET A 157 -2.36 -6.62 10.17
N VAL A 158 -1.04 -6.80 10.16
CA VAL A 158 -0.25 -6.80 8.93
C VAL A 158 -0.68 -7.96 8.02
N LEU A 159 -0.87 -9.15 8.57
CA LEU A 159 -1.35 -10.32 7.81
C LEU A 159 -2.74 -10.08 7.22
N ASN A 160 -3.68 -9.55 8.00
CA ASN A 160 -5.01 -9.21 7.50
C ASN A 160 -4.96 -8.18 6.35
N TRP A 161 -4.03 -7.24 6.39
CA TRP A 161 -3.88 -6.30 5.28
C TRP A 161 -3.28 -6.96 4.04
N VAL A 162 -2.15 -7.66 4.19
CA VAL A 162 -1.38 -8.18 3.05
C VAL A 162 -2.03 -9.41 2.41
N LEU A 163 -2.73 -10.25 3.17
CA LEU A 163 -3.39 -11.44 2.63
C LEU A 163 -4.70 -11.13 1.89
N TYR A 164 -5.32 -9.98 2.16
CA TYR A 164 -6.52 -9.53 1.45
C TYR A 164 -6.22 -8.53 0.32
N ALA A 165 -4.95 -8.09 0.19
CA ALA A 165 -4.52 -7.27 -0.94
C ALA A 165 -4.60 -8.08 -2.26
N ASP A 166 -5.06 -7.43 -3.33
CA ASP A 166 -5.17 -8.03 -4.65
C ASP A 166 -3.85 -7.88 -5.42
N TYR A 167 -3.07 -8.96 -5.49
CA TYR A 167 -1.85 -9.03 -6.29
C TYR A 167 -2.02 -9.79 -7.61
N THR A 168 -3.25 -10.03 -8.08
CA THR A 168 -3.47 -10.82 -9.30
C THR A 168 -2.84 -10.21 -10.55
N ALA A 169 -2.70 -8.89 -10.59
CA ALA A 169 -2.04 -8.15 -11.67
C ALA A 169 -0.50 -8.21 -11.62
N ASP A 170 0.10 -8.72 -10.53
CA ASP A 170 1.56 -8.85 -10.35
C ASP A 170 1.91 -10.28 -9.90
N PRO A 171 2.24 -11.19 -10.84
CA PRO A 171 2.57 -12.58 -10.52
C PRO A 171 3.72 -12.72 -9.51
N GLY A 172 4.69 -11.79 -9.49
CA GLY A 172 5.80 -11.82 -8.56
C GLY A 172 5.35 -11.56 -7.12
N ARG A 173 4.47 -10.57 -6.93
CA ARG A 173 3.84 -10.30 -5.63
C ARG A 173 2.88 -11.40 -5.20
N LEU A 174 2.11 -11.96 -6.12
CA LEU A 174 1.20 -13.07 -5.83
C LEU A 174 1.96 -14.28 -5.27
N VAL A 175 3.09 -14.67 -5.88
CA VAL A 175 3.95 -15.75 -5.39
C VAL A 175 4.55 -15.42 -4.01
N ARG A 176 4.90 -14.15 -3.74
CA ARG A 176 5.36 -13.72 -2.41
C ARG A 176 4.25 -13.82 -1.36
N GLN A 177 3.03 -13.40 -1.68
CA GLN A 177 1.86 -13.52 -0.81
C GLN A 177 1.52 -14.99 -0.50
N GLN A 178 1.59 -15.89 -1.49
CA GLN A 178 1.38 -17.33 -1.30
C GLN A 178 2.40 -17.94 -0.34
N ARG A 179 3.69 -17.63 -0.52
CA ARG A 179 4.75 -18.08 0.40
C ARG A 179 4.56 -17.54 1.82
N LEU A 180 4.11 -16.29 1.96
CA LEU A 180 3.75 -15.73 3.26
C LEU A 180 2.60 -16.52 3.90
N LEU A 181 1.55 -16.84 3.14
CA LEU A 181 0.42 -17.63 3.64
C LEU A 181 0.85 -19.05 4.07
N GLU A 182 1.72 -19.70 3.31
CA GLU A 182 2.32 -21.00 3.67
C GLU A 182 3.11 -20.91 4.98
N ALA A 183 3.97 -19.90 5.11
CA ALA A 183 4.75 -19.67 6.34
C ALA A 183 3.86 -19.38 7.57
N VAL A 184 2.76 -18.65 7.38
CA VAL A 184 1.76 -18.40 8.43
C VAL A 184 1.10 -19.72 8.84
N ARG A 185 0.70 -20.56 7.88
CA ARG A 185 0.11 -21.88 8.17
C ARG A 185 1.08 -22.78 8.90
N GLU A 186 2.34 -22.82 8.52
CA GLU A 186 3.37 -23.60 9.24
C GLU A 186 3.56 -23.08 10.68
N HIS A 187 3.52 -21.75 10.87
CA HIS A 187 3.74 -21.16 12.19
C HIS A 187 2.57 -21.33 13.16
N PHE A 188 1.33 -21.26 12.67
CA PHE A 188 0.12 -21.30 13.50
C PHE A 188 -0.66 -22.62 13.41
N GLY A 189 -0.31 -23.52 12.48
CA GLY A 189 -1.13 -24.66 12.05
C GLY A 189 -0.87 -26.01 12.72
N GLU A 190 -0.04 -26.08 13.78
CA GLU A 190 0.05 -27.29 14.60
C GLU A 190 -0.79 -27.23 15.89
N ASP A 191 -1.24 -26.04 16.33
CA ASP A 191 -1.97 -25.83 17.60
C ASP A 191 -3.31 -25.06 17.44
N ALA A 192 -3.85 -24.95 16.23
CA ALA A 192 -5.11 -24.24 16.02
C ALA A 192 -6.27 -25.00 16.70
N PRO A 193 -7.01 -24.40 17.65
CA PRO A 193 -8.15 -25.05 18.29
C PRO A 193 -9.22 -25.29 17.22
N GLY A 194 -9.47 -26.57 16.90
CA GLY A 194 -10.38 -27.02 15.84
C GLY A 194 -9.75 -27.92 14.76
N ALA A 195 -8.43 -28.19 14.83
CA ALA A 195 -7.78 -29.18 13.96
C ALA A 195 -7.81 -30.62 14.51
N GLY A 196 -8.38 -30.82 15.70
CA GLY A 196 -8.64 -32.14 16.27
C GLY A 196 -10.06 -32.57 15.94
N ASP A 197 -10.18 -33.59 15.10
CA ASP A 197 -11.31 -34.50 14.91
C ASP A 197 -12.62 -34.03 15.58
N GLU A 198 -13.40 -33.21 14.88
CA GLU A 198 -14.84 -33.16 15.12
C GLU A 198 -15.43 -34.46 14.54
N ASP A 199 -15.25 -35.55 15.29
CA ASP A 199 -16.14 -36.70 15.23
C ASP A 199 -17.52 -36.18 15.65
N PHE A 200 -18.28 -35.68 14.67
CA PHE A 200 -19.72 -35.57 14.78
C PHE A 200 -20.26 -37.01 14.84
N GLU A 201 -20.28 -37.59 16.04
CA GLU A 201 -21.10 -38.75 16.30
C GLU A 201 -22.56 -38.34 16.03
N ASP A 202 -23.10 -38.84 14.92
CA ASP A 202 -24.51 -38.78 14.59
C ASP A 202 -25.30 -39.41 15.75
N GLU A 203 -25.87 -38.58 16.62
CA GLU A 203 -26.93 -39.01 17.52
C GLU A 203 -28.16 -39.36 16.67
N GLU A 204 -28.24 -40.63 16.25
CA GLU A 204 -29.48 -41.24 15.77
C GLU A 204 -30.53 -41.17 16.90
N GLU A 205 -31.47 -40.24 16.75
CA GLU A 205 -32.70 -40.17 17.55
C GLU A 205 -33.44 -41.51 17.50
N SER A 206 -33.74 -42.06 18.68
CA SER A 206 -34.69 -43.16 18.90
C SER A 206 -35.79 -42.77 19.88
#